data_AF-A0A653V7Z9-F1
#
_entry.id   AF-A0A653V7Z9-F1
#
_cell.length_a   1.000
_cell.length_b   1.000
_cell.length_c   1.000
_cell.angle_alpha   90.00
_cell.angle_beta   90.00
_cell.angle_gamma   90.00
#
_symmetry.space_group_name_H-M   'P 1'
#
loop_
_entity.id
_entity.type
_entity.pdbx_description
1 polymer ?
#
loop_
_entity_poly.entity_id
_entity_poly.type
_entity_poly.pdbx_seq_one_letter_code
_entity_poly.pdbx_strand_id
1 'polypeptide(L)'
;MTKPHRSHHRAKPGRTNGNADSLVKVVVTNDSGEWVRPNSGEKFYIDEEATFPEVFFELRSDSAPPYQWQWTIEWNAHVSGLKEGVRTGKKLRSFVESGNFSSHDKTWKVGLNSKVLGGKLTVTVNVASDTFKRTVVILGRNPSEDQVRGFLAGIPNVTGFDKLLAQESRFKNFMNADNEPVVAGDAGYGMTQLTHPSPTYEQAWNWKANVRGGAALYQQKQASAKAYLGQQGRRYTDVQLAHETISRWNGGSYHKWDEHTQTWVRTPEMLCDPQTGNMGWDTGVPANQNKSTGELHQRDKGEYGKMRAGQTADHPWKYSGVCYADHVEGSE
;
A
#
# COMPACT_ATOMS: atom_id res chain seq x y z
N MET A 1 -9.72 12.34 -63.73
CA MET A 1 -9.40 12.98 -62.43
C MET A 1 -10.58 12.80 -61.50
N THR A 2 -10.50 11.85 -60.57
CA THR A 2 -11.54 11.55 -59.58
C THR A 2 -10.86 11.54 -58.21
N LYS A 3 -11.24 12.46 -57.33
CA LYS A 3 -10.68 12.62 -55.98
C LYS A 3 -11.10 11.42 -55.11
N PRO A 4 -10.21 10.87 -54.27
CA PRO A 4 -10.62 9.86 -53.30
C PRO A 4 -11.27 10.52 -52.08
N HIS A 5 -12.41 9.95 -51.67
CA HIS A 5 -13.17 10.32 -50.47
C HIS A 5 -12.35 9.98 -49.21
N ARG A 6 -12.06 10.98 -48.37
CA ARG A 6 -11.59 10.76 -47.00
C ARG A 6 -12.79 10.37 -46.12
N SER A 7 -12.84 9.11 -45.71
CA SER A 7 -13.70 8.63 -44.64
C SER A 7 -13.14 9.14 -43.30
N HIS A 8 -13.87 10.06 -42.65
CA HIS A 8 -13.60 10.42 -41.26
C HIS A 8 -14.24 9.38 -40.35
N HIS A 9 -13.44 8.51 -39.74
CA HIS A 9 -13.92 7.64 -38.66
C HIS A 9 -14.25 8.50 -37.44
N ARG A 10 -15.55 8.68 -37.21
CA ARG A 10 -16.11 9.35 -36.04
C ARG A 10 -16.01 8.40 -34.85
N ALA A 11 -15.36 8.82 -33.78
CA ALA A 11 -15.31 8.09 -32.52
C ALA A 11 -16.73 7.74 -32.04
N LYS A 12 -16.99 6.47 -31.74
CA LYS A 12 -18.26 6.06 -31.12
C LYS A 12 -18.22 6.45 -29.63
N PRO A 13 -19.19 7.22 -29.12
CA PRO A 13 -19.29 7.47 -27.69
C PRO A 13 -19.61 6.16 -26.96
N GLY A 14 -18.87 5.87 -25.89
CA GLY A 14 -19.14 4.71 -25.03
C GLY A 14 -20.50 4.85 -24.37
N ARG A 15 -21.31 3.77 -24.39
CA ARG A 15 -22.55 3.69 -23.62
C ARG A 15 -22.21 3.45 -22.15
N THR A 16 -22.67 4.33 -21.28
CA THR A 16 -22.68 4.11 -19.83
C THR A 16 -23.79 3.14 -19.45
N ASN A 17 -23.51 2.23 -18.52
CA ASN A 17 -24.50 1.32 -17.96
C ASN A 17 -25.33 2.09 -16.89
N GLY A 18 -26.66 1.97 -16.93
CA GLY A 18 -27.59 2.76 -16.11
C GLY A 18 -27.78 2.27 -14.67
N ASN A 19 -26.90 1.41 -14.15
CA ASN A 19 -26.99 0.88 -12.79
C ASN A 19 -26.18 1.74 -11.81
N ALA A 20 -26.85 2.29 -10.82
CA ALA A 20 -26.27 3.12 -9.76
C ALA A 20 -25.20 2.40 -8.90
N ASP A 21 -25.17 1.06 -8.91
CA ASP A 21 -24.23 0.22 -8.14
C ASP A 21 -23.06 -0.35 -8.98
N SER A 22 -22.90 0.11 -10.22
CA SER A 22 -21.86 -0.40 -11.11
C SER A 22 -20.52 0.31 -10.85
N LEU A 23 -19.57 -0.36 -10.17
CA LEU A 23 -18.17 0.05 -9.95
C LEU A 23 -17.31 0.14 -11.24
N VAL A 24 -17.93 0.24 -12.43
CA VAL A 24 -17.21 0.26 -13.71
C VAL A 24 -16.52 1.60 -13.89
N LYS A 25 -15.22 1.64 -13.57
CA LYS A 25 -14.31 2.72 -13.93
C LYS A 25 -14.24 2.80 -15.47
N VAL A 26 -14.87 3.82 -16.06
CA VAL A 26 -14.75 4.10 -17.50
C VAL A 26 -13.33 4.55 -17.78
N VAL A 27 -12.52 3.68 -18.39
CA VAL A 27 -11.18 4.04 -18.88
C VAL A 27 -11.35 4.60 -20.28
N VAL A 28 -11.19 5.92 -20.44
CA VAL A 28 -11.14 6.54 -21.76
C VAL A 28 -9.79 6.19 -22.39
N THR A 29 -9.80 5.34 -23.41
CA THR A 29 -8.62 4.91 -24.14
C THR A 29 -8.58 5.58 -25.51
N ASN A 30 -7.50 6.31 -25.82
CA ASN A 30 -7.23 6.84 -27.16
C ASN A 30 -6.46 5.78 -27.98
N ASP A 31 -7.05 4.61 -28.14
CA ASP A 31 -6.44 3.47 -28.84
C ASP A 31 -6.59 3.63 -30.36
N SER A 32 -5.61 3.14 -31.12
CA SER A 32 -5.54 3.24 -32.58
C SER A 32 -4.86 2.05 -33.23
N GLY A 33 -5.10 1.87 -34.52
CA GLY A 33 -4.57 0.77 -35.31
C GLY A 33 -5.31 -0.55 -35.09
N GLU A 34 -5.02 -1.53 -35.93
CA GLU A 34 -5.57 -2.88 -35.83
C GLU A 34 -4.68 -3.77 -34.96
N TRP A 35 -5.29 -4.43 -33.97
CA TRP A 35 -4.62 -5.29 -33.01
C TRP A 35 -5.23 -6.69 -33.06
N VAL A 36 -4.40 -7.71 -32.96
CA VAL A 36 -4.82 -9.10 -32.77
C VAL A 36 -5.14 -9.32 -31.28
N ARG A 37 -4.28 -8.82 -30.39
CA ARG A 37 -4.45 -8.84 -28.93
C ARG A 37 -3.53 -7.80 -28.27
N PRO A 38 -3.80 -7.39 -27.03
CA PRO A 38 -5.03 -7.63 -26.27
C PRO A 38 -6.17 -6.71 -26.74
N ASN A 39 -7.38 -6.91 -26.19
CA ASN A 39 -8.49 -5.99 -26.39
C ASN A 39 -8.26 -4.65 -25.68
N SER A 40 -8.90 -3.59 -26.19
CA SER A 40 -8.90 -2.27 -25.55
C SER A 40 -9.42 -2.36 -24.11
N GLY A 41 -8.61 -1.90 -23.15
CA GLY A 41 -8.98 -1.88 -21.74
C GLY A 41 -9.07 -3.25 -21.07
N GLU A 42 -8.55 -4.31 -21.71
CA GLU A 42 -8.51 -5.65 -21.13
C GLU A 42 -7.77 -5.64 -19.78
N LYS A 43 -8.26 -6.44 -18.83
CA LYS A 43 -7.73 -6.50 -17.46
C LYS A 43 -6.88 -7.74 -17.28
N PHE A 44 -5.69 -7.54 -16.74
CA PHE A 44 -4.78 -8.61 -16.33
C PHE A 44 -4.47 -8.46 -14.84
N TYR A 45 -4.08 -9.55 -14.20
CA TYR A 45 -3.91 -9.59 -12.75
C TYR A 45 -2.50 -10.08 -12.39
N ILE A 46 -1.79 -9.28 -11.59
CA ILE A 46 -0.69 -9.77 -10.76
C ILE A 46 -1.32 -10.75 -9.77
N ASP A 47 -0.80 -11.97 -9.75
CA ASP A 47 -1.40 -13.06 -8.99
C ASP A 47 -1.08 -12.96 -7.49
N GLU A 48 -1.64 -13.91 -6.75
CA GLU A 48 -1.48 -14.07 -5.31
C GLU A 48 -0.02 -14.34 -4.91
N GLU A 49 0.85 -14.75 -5.84
CA GLU A 49 2.28 -14.95 -5.64
C GLU A 49 3.14 -13.73 -5.99
N ALA A 50 2.49 -12.60 -6.31
CA ALA A 50 3.13 -11.39 -6.83
C ALA A 50 3.86 -11.61 -8.16
N THR A 51 3.41 -12.54 -8.98
CA THR A 51 3.90 -12.77 -10.34
C THR A 51 3.16 -11.88 -11.32
N PHE A 52 3.92 -11.22 -12.21
CA PHE A 52 3.32 -10.40 -13.27
C PHE A 52 2.65 -11.29 -14.32
N PRO A 53 1.44 -10.93 -14.81
CA PRO A 53 0.71 -11.76 -15.76
C PRO A 53 1.42 -11.85 -17.12
N GLU A 54 1.21 -12.96 -17.83
CA GLU A 54 1.63 -13.05 -19.23
C GLU A 54 0.72 -12.19 -20.12
N VAL A 55 1.24 -11.05 -20.55
CA VAL A 55 0.53 -10.13 -21.45
C VAL A 55 1.26 -10.07 -22.79
N PHE A 56 0.52 -10.27 -23.88
CA PHE A 56 1.05 -10.22 -25.24
C PHE A 56 0.35 -9.13 -26.03
N PHE A 57 1.15 -8.23 -26.59
CA PHE A 57 0.71 -7.23 -27.56
C PHE A 57 1.06 -7.71 -28.95
N GLU A 58 0.08 -7.74 -29.85
CA GLU A 58 0.24 -8.22 -31.22
C GLU A 58 -0.56 -7.34 -32.17
N LEU A 59 0.15 -6.69 -33.09
CA LEU A 59 -0.44 -5.76 -34.07
C LEU A 59 -0.69 -6.45 -35.41
N ARG A 60 -1.69 -5.95 -36.15
CA ARG A 60 -1.93 -6.33 -37.55
C ARG A 60 -1.42 -5.21 -38.45
N SER A 61 -0.35 -5.48 -39.19
CA SER A 61 0.25 -4.54 -40.15
C SER A 61 0.91 -5.31 -41.28
N ASP A 62 0.82 -4.77 -42.49
CA ASP A 62 1.53 -5.27 -43.68
C ASP A 62 2.90 -4.59 -43.86
N SER A 63 3.18 -3.55 -43.06
CA SER A 63 4.44 -2.82 -43.11
C SER A 63 5.60 -3.68 -42.60
N ALA A 64 6.73 -3.61 -43.31
CA ALA A 64 7.95 -4.32 -42.95
C ALA A 64 8.56 -3.79 -41.63
N PRO A 65 9.29 -4.63 -40.87
CA PRO A 65 10.05 -4.20 -39.69
C PRO A 65 11.15 -3.19 -40.06
N PRO A 66 11.72 -2.48 -39.07
CA PRO A 66 11.55 -2.66 -37.64
C PRO A 66 10.29 -2.00 -37.04
N TYR A 67 9.70 -2.67 -36.06
CA TYR A 67 8.63 -2.13 -35.22
C TYR A 67 9.24 -1.40 -34.02
N GLN A 68 8.95 -0.10 -33.89
CA GLN A 68 9.43 0.72 -32.78
C GLN A 68 8.40 0.68 -31.65
N TRP A 69 8.66 -0.15 -30.64
CA TRP A 69 7.80 -0.33 -29.49
C TRP A 69 8.11 0.70 -28.42
N GLN A 70 7.08 1.30 -27.86
CA GLN A 70 7.12 2.19 -26.71
C GLN A 70 6.03 1.77 -25.74
N TRP A 71 6.33 1.79 -24.45
CA TRP A 71 5.34 1.48 -23.43
C TRP A 71 5.46 2.46 -22.27
N THR A 72 4.31 2.76 -21.66
CA THR A 72 4.19 3.54 -20.44
C THR A 72 3.16 2.87 -19.54
N ILE A 73 3.54 2.59 -18.30
CA ILE A 73 2.61 2.13 -17.26
C ILE A 73 2.49 3.20 -16.17
N GLU A 74 1.27 3.57 -15.83
CA GLU A 74 0.99 4.62 -14.87
C GLU A 74 -0.13 4.28 -13.87
N TRP A 75 0.02 4.76 -12.65
CA TRP A 75 -0.97 4.61 -11.59
C TRP A 75 -1.06 5.89 -10.76
N ASN A 76 -2.28 6.41 -10.65
CA ASN A 76 -2.59 7.52 -9.77
C ASN A 76 -3.03 6.96 -8.41
N ALA A 77 -2.17 7.05 -7.41
CA ALA A 77 -2.44 6.58 -6.06
C ALA A 77 -3.45 7.50 -5.35
N HIS A 78 -4.70 7.05 -5.30
CA HIS A 78 -5.78 7.69 -4.54
C HIS A 78 -5.98 6.98 -3.22
N VAL A 79 -6.24 7.76 -2.17
CA VAL A 79 -6.54 7.23 -0.83
C VAL A 79 -7.77 6.34 -0.89
N SER A 80 -7.68 5.14 -0.30
CA SER A 80 -8.79 4.20 -0.11
C SER A 80 -9.17 4.02 1.35
N GLY A 81 -8.18 4.08 2.26
CA GLY A 81 -8.32 3.46 3.59
C GLY A 81 -8.46 1.93 3.48
N LEU A 82 -8.91 1.29 4.57
CA LEU A 82 -9.09 -0.17 4.65
C LEU A 82 -10.53 -0.65 4.45
N LYS A 83 -11.50 0.28 4.48
CA LYS A 83 -12.91 -0.02 4.27
C LYS A 83 -13.17 -0.21 2.78
N GLU A 84 -13.76 -1.34 2.41
CA GLU A 84 -14.11 -1.63 1.02
C GLU A 84 -15.15 -0.62 0.51
N GLY A 85 -14.93 -0.11 -0.71
CA GLY A 85 -15.80 0.86 -1.34
C GLY A 85 -15.13 1.56 -2.51
N VAL A 86 -15.89 2.45 -3.18
CA VAL A 86 -15.36 3.32 -4.24
C VAL A 86 -14.27 4.22 -3.66
N ARG A 87 -13.14 4.33 -4.36
CA ARG A 87 -12.11 5.33 -4.02
C ARG A 87 -12.63 6.73 -4.30
N THR A 88 -12.89 7.46 -3.22
CA THR A 88 -13.25 8.88 -3.24
C THR A 88 -12.14 9.77 -2.66
N GLY A 89 -11.08 9.16 -2.13
CA GLY A 89 -9.97 9.87 -1.51
C GLY A 89 -9.11 10.65 -2.52
N LYS A 90 -8.45 11.69 -2.03
CA LYS A 90 -7.58 12.54 -2.85
C LYS A 90 -6.43 11.73 -3.46
N LYS A 91 -5.94 12.19 -4.62
CA LYS A 91 -4.68 11.70 -5.20
C LYS A 91 -3.51 12.14 -4.33
N LEU A 92 -2.67 11.21 -3.89
CA LEU A 92 -1.43 11.51 -3.17
C LEU A 92 -0.25 11.64 -4.12
N ARG A 93 -0.16 10.74 -5.12
CA ARG A 93 0.97 10.67 -6.04
C ARG A 93 0.57 10.02 -7.36
N SER A 94 1.36 10.26 -8.39
CA SER A 94 1.31 9.51 -9.65
C SER A 94 2.63 8.76 -9.81
N PHE A 95 2.55 7.46 -10.10
CA PHE A 95 3.68 6.62 -10.45
C PHE A 95 3.66 6.38 -11.96
N VAL A 96 4.83 6.47 -12.60
CA VAL A 96 4.97 6.28 -14.04
C VAL A 96 6.30 5.56 -14.30
N GLU A 97 6.27 4.55 -15.14
CA GLU A 97 7.45 3.89 -15.69
C GLU A 97 7.26 3.75 -17.20
N SER A 98 8.32 3.88 -17.98
CA SER A 98 8.27 3.73 -19.43
C SER A 98 9.53 3.08 -20.00
N GLY A 99 9.42 2.61 -21.23
CA GLY A 99 10.53 2.02 -21.97
C GLY A 99 10.25 2.00 -23.46
N ASN A 100 11.28 1.71 -24.23
CA ASN A 100 11.21 1.58 -25.67
C ASN A 100 12.24 0.58 -26.18
N PHE A 101 11.96 -0.05 -27.31
CA PHE A 101 12.88 -0.95 -28.00
C PHE A 101 12.43 -1.15 -29.46
N SER A 102 13.32 -1.72 -30.28
CA SER A 102 13.06 -2.07 -31.68
C SER A 102 12.98 -3.59 -31.82
N SER A 103 12.04 -4.09 -32.61
CA SER A 103 11.90 -5.54 -32.88
C SER A 103 11.57 -5.81 -34.35
N HIS A 104 11.88 -7.02 -34.81
CA HIS A 104 11.39 -7.55 -36.09
C HIS A 104 10.08 -8.32 -35.96
N ASP A 105 9.64 -8.58 -34.73
CA ASP A 105 8.40 -9.29 -34.42
C ASP A 105 7.23 -8.32 -34.26
N LYS A 106 6.05 -8.72 -34.77
CA LYS A 106 4.76 -8.03 -34.56
C LYS A 106 4.17 -8.30 -33.18
N THR A 107 4.80 -9.18 -32.41
CA THR A 107 4.37 -9.58 -31.06
C THR A 107 5.41 -9.14 -30.03
N TRP A 108 4.93 -8.66 -28.89
CA TRP A 108 5.74 -8.39 -27.71
C TRP A 108 5.10 -9.01 -26.47
N LYS A 109 5.87 -9.87 -25.78
CA LYS A 109 5.55 -10.28 -24.41
C LYS A 109 6.01 -9.20 -23.45
N VAL A 110 5.08 -8.62 -22.70
CA VAL A 110 5.36 -7.55 -21.74
C VAL A 110 6.37 -8.02 -20.70
N GLY A 111 7.46 -7.26 -20.55
CA GLY A 111 8.51 -7.55 -19.57
C GLY A 111 8.73 -6.48 -18.50
N LEU A 112 8.31 -5.23 -18.73
CA LEU A 112 8.47 -4.07 -17.81
C LEU A 112 9.84 -4.00 -17.08
N ASN A 113 10.94 -4.33 -17.77
CA ASN A 113 12.28 -4.40 -17.19
C ASN A 113 12.36 -5.33 -15.95
N SER A 114 11.64 -6.45 -15.99
CA SER A 114 11.52 -7.45 -14.92
C SER A 114 10.86 -6.95 -13.63
N LYS A 115 10.17 -5.82 -13.66
CA LYS A 115 9.43 -5.28 -12.51
C LYS A 115 7.98 -5.76 -12.49
N VAL A 116 7.44 -5.93 -11.29
CA VAL A 116 6.01 -6.23 -11.07
C VAL A 116 5.27 -4.92 -10.78
N LEU A 117 4.63 -4.36 -11.81
CA LEU A 117 3.94 -3.06 -11.74
C LEU A 117 2.49 -3.21 -12.19
N GLY A 118 1.55 -2.55 -11.50
CA GLY A 118 0.17 -2.45 -11.96
C GLY A 118 -0.18 -1.07 -12.49
N GLY A 119 -1.46 -0.86 -12.80
CA GLY A 119 -1.98 0.40 -13.34
C GLY A 119 -2.33 0.31 -14.82
N LYS A 120 -2.44 1.48 -15.46
CA LYS A 120 -2.81 1.60 -16.87
C LYS A 120 -1.55 1.46 -17.73
N LEU A 121 -1.43 0.36 -18.48
CA LEU A 121 -0.35 0.11 -19.42
C LEU A 121 -0.80 0.52 -20.82
N THR A 122 -0.06 1.46 -21.42
CA THR A 122 -0.27 1.93 -22.79
C THR A 122 0.93 1.54 -23.63
N VAL A 123 0.69 0.87 -24.75
CA VAL A 123 1.70 0.48 -25.73
C VAL A 123 1.45 1.24 -27.02
N THR A 124 2.51 1.85 -27.54
CA THR A 124 2.55 2.53 -28.83
C THR A 124 3.55 1.82 -29.72
N VAL A 125 3.18 1.54 -30.97
CA VAL A 125 4.09 0.97 -31.97
C VAL A 125 4.10 1.85 -33.19
N ASN A 126 5.27 2.32 -33.57
CA ASN A 126 5.47 3.05 -34.83
C ASN A 126 6.11 2.12 -35.86
N VAL A 127 5.51 2.06 -37.05
CA VAL A 127 6.04 1.31 -38.19
C VAL A 127 5.74 2.07 -39.48
N ALA A 128 6.78 2.39 -40.25
CA ALA A 128 6.68 3.27 -41.41
C ALA A 128 5.94 4.58 -41.07
N SER A 129 4.78 4.83 -41.68
CA SER A 129 3.92 6.00 -41.41
C SER A 129 2.79 5.73 -40.42
N ASP A 130 2.65 4.50 -39.93
CA ASP A 130 1.54 4.07 -39.08
C ASP A 130 1.91 4.13 -37.59
N THR A 131 0.93 4.52 -36.77
CA THR A 131 1.02 4.49 -35.31
C THR A 131 -0.12 3.67 -34.72
N PHE A 132 0.25 2.59 -34.05
CA PHE A 132 -0.65 1.73 -33.30
C PHE A 132 -0.60 2.12 -31.83
N LYS A 133 -1.75 2.13 -31.15
CA LYS A 133 -1.82 2.39 -29.72
C LYS A 133 -2.86 1.48 -29.06
N ARG A 134 -2.46 0.79 -28.00
CA ARG A 134 -3.35 -0.11 -27.23
C ARG A 134 -3.14 0.09 -25.75
N THR A 135 -4.24 0.16 -25.02
CA THR A 135 -4.24 0.34 -23.57
C THR A 135 -4.87 -0.88 -22.90
N VAL A 136 -4.26 -1.34 -21.80
CA VAL A 136 -4.79 -2.37 -20.90
C VAL A 136 -4.66 -1.92 -19.45
N VAL A 137 -5.29 -2.65 -18.53
CA VAL A 137 -5.19 -2.38 -17.09
C VAL A 137 -4.60 -3.60 -16.39
N ILE A 138 -3.55 -3.38 -15.61
CA ILE A 138 -2.94 -4.39 -14.75
C ILE A 138 -3.40 -4.13 -13.32
N LEU A 139 -4.02 -5.13 -12.70
CA LEU A 139 -4.59 -5.11 -11.35
C LEU A 139 -3.89 -6.13 -10.46
N GLY A 140 -4.16 -6.14 -9.15
CA GLY A 140 -3.50 -7.03 -8.19
C GLY A 140 -4.47 -7.89 -7.39
N ARG A 141 -4.02 -9.10 -7.04
CA ARG A 141 -4.72 -9.99 -6.12
C ARG A 141 -3.98 -10.11 -4.80
N ASN A 142 -4.75 -10.21 -3.73
CA ASN A 142 -4.19 -10.40 -2.40
C ASN A 142 -3.70 -11.85 -2.24
N PRO A 143 -2.54 -12.08 -1.62
CA PRO A 143 -2.20 -13.40 -1.12
C PRO A 143 -3.17 -13.82 -0.02
N SER A 144 -3.26 -15.11 0.25
CA SER A 144 -3.81 -15.63 1.51
C SER A 144 -2.89 -15.27 2.68
N GLU A 145 -3.46 -15.25 3.90
CA GLU A 145 -2.69 -15.05 5.12
C GLU A 145 -1.58 -16.11 5.28
N ASP A 146 -1.86 -17.37 4.95
CA ASP A 146 -0.88 -18.45 5.01
C ASP A 146 0.30 -18.23 4.05
N GLN A 147 0.06 -17.72 2.84
CA GLN A 147 1.13 -17.36 1.90
C GLN A 147 2.01 -16.24 2.46
N VAL A 148 1.42 -15.24 3.13
CA VAL A 148 2.20 -14.17 3.76
C VAL A 148 3.02 -14.71 4.92
N ARG A 149 2.42 -15.50 5.81
CA ARG A 149 3.11 -16.12 6.95
C ARG A 149 4.24 -17.04 6.49
N GLY A 150 4.01 -17.85 5.46
CA GLY A 150 5.03 -18.69 4.83
C GLY A 150 6.18 -17.88 4.23
N PHE A 151 5.88 -16.74 3.59
CA PHE A 151 6.90 -15.83 3.09
C PHE A 151 7.70 -15.16 4.22
N LEU A 152 7.05 -14.74 5.30
CA LEU A 152 7.70 -14.16 6.49
C LEU A 152 8.64 -15.15 7.17
N ALA A 153 8.30 -16.44 7.21
CA ALA A 153 9.16 -17.48 7.78
C ALA A 153 10.53 -17.59 7.08
N GLY A 154 10.62 -17.14 5.81
CA GLY A 154 11.88 -17.04 5.08
C GLY A 154 12.70 -15.78 5.35
N ILE A 155 12.20 -14.85 6.16
CA ILE A 155 12.89 -13.59 6.51
C ILE A 155 13.43 -13.70 7.94
N PRO A 156 14.72 -13.43 8.19
CA PRO A 156 15.28 -13.49 9.54
C PRO A 156 14.79 -12.30 10.39
N ASN A 157 14.75 -12.47 11.72
CA ASN A 157 14.52 -11.37 12.68
C ASN A 157 13.20 -10.58 12.49
N VAL A 158 12.11 -11.26 12.12
CA VAL A 158 10.77 -10.65 11.96
C VAL A 158 9.68 -11.33 12.78
N THR A 159 10.04 -12.09 13.82
CA THR A 159 9.06 -12.68 14.75
C THR A 159 8.11 -11.62 15.29
N GLY A 160 6.80 -11.85 15.18
CA GLY A 160 5.76 -10.91 15.60
C GLY A 160 5.38 -9.85 14.56
N PHE A 161 6.08 -9.78 13.41
CA PHE A 161 5.74 -8.83 12.35
C PHE A 161 4.39 -9.15 11.69
N ASP A 162 3.99 -10.42 11.68
CA ASP A 162 2.67 -10.89 11.23
C ASP A 162 1.52 -10.25 12.00
N LYS A 163 1.67 -10.03 13.32
CA LYS A 163 0.67 -9.31 14.13
C LYS A 163 0.50 -7.86 13.68
N LEU A 164 1.60 -7.20 13.30
CA LEU A 164 1.54 -5.88 12.70
C LEU A 164 0.84 -5.91 11.34
N LEU A 165 1.10 -6.91 10.48
CA LEU A 165 0.41 -7.00 9.19
C LEU A 165 -1.10 -7.21 9.36
N ALA A 166 -1.51 -7.99 10.36
CA ALA A 166 -2.90 -8.17 10.73
C ALA A 166 -3.53 -6.83 11.16
N GLN A 167 -2.84 -6.06 12.00
CA GLN A 167 -3.29 -4.76 12.47
C GLN A 167 -3.35 -3.70 11.35
N GLU A 168 -2.28 -3.57 10.56
CA GLU A 168 -2.08 -2.48 9.61
C GLU A 168 -3.00 -2.61 8.39
N SER A 169 -3.28 -3.83 7.93
CA SER A 169 -4.05 -4.03 6.70
C SER A 169 -4.93 -5.27 6.67
N ARG A 170 -4.90 -6.11 7.71
CA ARG A 170 -5.50 -7.46 7.68
C ARG A 170 -4.96 -8.29 6.52
N PHE A 171 -3.64 -8.25 6.34
CA PHE A 171 -2.93 -8.93 5.25
C PHE A 171 -3.33 -8.51 3.82
N LYS A 172 -3.96 -7.33 3.65
CA LYS A 172 -4.36 -6.84 2.33
C LYS A 172 -3.31 -5.89 1.74
N ASN A 173 -2.77 -6.25 0.58
CA ASN A 173 -2.00 -5.31 -0.23
C ASN A 173 -2.90 -4.50 -1.18
N PHE A 174 -4.00 -5.08 -1.63
CA PHE A 174 -4.95 -4.49 -2.57
C PHE A 174 -6.35 -4.38 -1.96
N MET A 175 -7.11 -3.36 -2.37
CA MET A 175 -8.55 -3.32 -2.07
C MET A 175 -9.27 -4.34 -2.93
N ASN A 176 -10.20 -5.11 -2.36
CA ASN A 176 -10.95 -6.10 -3.12
C ASN A 176 -11.94 -5.44 -4.08
N ALA A 177 -12.43 -4.24 -3.74
CA ALA A 177 -13.40 -3.50 -4.55
C ALA A 177 -12.86 -3.08 -5.94
N ASP A 178 -11.55 -2.83 -6.08
CA ASP A 178 -10.97 -2.35 -7.34
C ASP A 178 -9.61 -2.96 -7.73
N ASN A 179 -9.06 -3.83 -6.89
CA ASN A 179 -7.78 -4.51 -7.11
C ASN A 179 -6.59 -3.56 -7.29
N GLU A 180 -6.66 -2.32 -6.78
CA GLU A 180 -5.53 -1.41 -6.68
C GLU A 180 -4.92 -1.45 -5.26
N PRO A 181 -3.64 -1.08 -5.07
CA PRO A 181 -3.00 -1.10 -3.76
C PRO A 181 -3.77 -0.32 -2.70
N VAL A 182 -3.75 -0.77 -1.44
CA VAL A 182 -4.26 0.01 -0.31
C VAL A 182 -3.42 1.29 -0.17
N VAL A 183 -4.08 2.44 -0.02
CA VAL A 183 -3.41 3.73 0.19
C VAL A 183 -4.07 4.47 1.37
N ALA A 184 -3.29 4.72 2.42
CA ALA A 184 -3.71 5.52 3.57
C ALA A 184 -3.53 7.02 3.34
N GLY A 185 -4.25 7.82 4.11
CA GLY A 185 -4.27 9.29 3.98
C GLY A 185 -2.93 9.96 4.31
N ASP A 186 -2.08 9.30 5.09
CA ASP A 186 -0.73 9.71 5.47
C ASP A 186 0.35 9.24 4.47
N ALA A 187 -0.06 8.68 3.34
CA ALA A 187 0.79 8.07 2.32
C ALA A 187 1.46 6.74 2.73
N GLY A 188 0.82 5.96 3.61
CA GLY A 188 1.11 4.52 3.77
C GLY A 188 0.57 3.70 2.58
N TYR A 189 1.33 2.72 2.10
CA TYR A 189 0.94 1.87 0.97
C TYR A 189 1.02 0.37 1.27
N GLY A 190 0.03 -0.35 0.76
CA GLY A 190 0.01 -1.81 0.72
C GLY A 190 -0.06 -2.46 2.11
N MET A 191 0.34 -3.72 2.17
CA MET A 191 0.12 -4.59 3.33
C MET A 191 0.76 -4.08 4.62
N THR A 192 1.94 -3.50 4.50
CA THR A 192 2.73 -3.04 5.65
C THR A 192 2.56 -1.53 5.92
N GLN A 193 1.71 -0.86 5.15
CA GLN A 193 1.50 0.59 5.21
C GLN A 193 2.84 1.37 5.14
N LEU A 194 3.71 1.02 4.18
CA LEU A 194 4.99 1.73 4.01
C LEU A 194 4.79 3.22 3.74
N THR A 195 5.26 4.06 4.66
CA THR A 195 5.10 5.53 4.58
C THR A 195 6.44 6.26 4.42
N HIS A 196 7.44 5.92 5.24
CA HIS A 196 8.75 6.59 5.27
C HIS A 196 9.91 5.58 5.38
N PRO A 197 10.84 5.55 4.40
CA PRO A 197 10.82 6.30 3.15
C PRO A 197 9.59 5.96 2.29
N SER A 198 9.17 6.89 1.43
CA SER A 198 8.04 6.67 0.53
C SER A 198 8.34 5.46 -0.37
N PRO A 199 7.38 4.53 -0.55
CA PRO A 199 7.62 3.30 -1.28
C PRO A 199 7.86 3.56 -2.77
N THR A 200 8.64 2.69 -3.39
CA THR A 200 8.79 2.65 -4.84
C THR A 200 7.49 2.18 -5.51
N TYR A 201 7.39 2.36 -6.83
CA TYR A 201 6.23 1.91 -7.59
C TYR A 201 6.01 0.39 -7.44
N GLU A 202 7.08 -0.39 -7.52
CA GLU A 202 7.04 -1.84 -7.34
C GLU A 202 6.67 -2.22 -5.90
N GLN A 203 7.17 -1.52 -4.88
CA GLN A 203 6.76 -1.79 -3.50
C GLN A 203 5.28 -1.53 -3.22
N ALA A 204 4.60 -0.71 -4.03
CA ALA A 204 3.15 -0.54 -3.92
C ALA A 204 2.39 -1.72 -4.56
N TRP A 205 2.85 -2.21 -5.72
CA TRP A 205 2.14 -3.21 -6.53
C TRP A 205 2.60 -4.66 -6.34
N ASN A 206 3.73 -4.89 -5.69
CA ASN A 206 4.25 -6.22 -5.39
C ASN A 206 4.21 -6.44 -3.88
N TRP A 207 3.29 -7.28 -3.40
CA TRP A 207 3.12 -7.50 -1.97
C TRP A 207 4.37 -8.09 -1.32
N LYS A 208 5.14 -8.95 -2.01
CA LYS A 208 6.42 -9.48 -1.51
C LYS A 208 7.46 -8.36 -1.36
N ALA A 209 7.53 -7.43 -2.32
CA ALA A 209 8.41 -6.27 -2.22
C ALA A 209 7.96 -5.30 -1.10
N ASN A 210 6.65 -5.11 -0.93
CA ASN A 210 6.08 -4.35 0.18
C ASN A 210 6.47 -4.97 1.53
N VAL A 211 6.24 -6.27 1.71
CA VAL A 211 6.56 -7.01 2.94
C VAL A 211 8.06 -7.00 3.22
N ARG A 212 8.93 -7.14 2.21
CA ARG A 212 10.38 -7.00 2.41
C ARG A 212 10.77 -5.60 2.89
N GLY A 213 10.16 -4.54 2.33
CA GLY A 213 10.39 -3.17 2.78
C GLY A 213 9.95 -2.96 4.23
N GLY A 214 8.76 -3.45 4.59
CA GLY A 214 8.25 -3.39 5.96
C GLY A 214 9.09 -4.21 6.93
N ALA A 215 9.52 -5.40 6.53
CA ALA A 215 10.40 -6.26 7.32
C ALA A 215 11.75 -5.59 7.60
N ALA A 216 12.34 -4.92 6.62
CA ALA A 216 13.59 -4.17 6.82
C ALA A 216 13.41 -3.05 7.85
N LEU A 217 12.29 -2.32 7.81
CA LEU A 217 11.96 -1.31 8.82
C LEU A 217 11.74 -1.96 10.20
N TYR A 218 10.99 -3.05 10.26
CA TYR A 218 10.74 -3.81 11.49
C TYR A 218 12.06 -4.27 12.14
N GLN A 219 12.99 -4.81 11.35
CA GLN A 219 14.32 -5.21 11.82
C GLN A 219 15.11 -4.02 12.40
N GLN A 220 15.02 -2.82 11.80
CA GLN A 220 15.63 -1.61 12.36
C GLN A 220 14.99 -1.20 13.70
N LYS A 221 13.67 -1.31 13.82
CA LYS A 221 12.95 -1.06 15.09
C LYS A 221 13.34 -2.08 16.16
N GLN A 222 13.46 -3.36 15.78
CA GLN A 222 13.87 -4.43 16.67
C GLN A 222 15.33 -4.24 17.12
N ALA A 223 16.23 -3.86 16.22
CA ALA A 223 17.62 -3.55 16.58
C ALA A 223 17.69 -2.38 17.58
N SER A 224 16.88 -1.34 17.37
CA SER A 224 16.77 -0.22 18.31
C SER A 224 16.19 -0.65 19.66
N ALA A 225 15.21 -1.55 19.67
CA ALA A 225 14.65 -2.13 20.89
C ALA A 225 15.69 -2.95 21.65
N LYS A 226 16.46 -3.83 20.96
CA LYS A 226 17.55 -4.62 21.56
C LYS A 226 18.61 -3.71 22.19
N ALA A 227 19.02 -2.66 21.50
CA ALA A 227 19.99 -1.69 22.01
C ALA A 227 19.48 -0.97 23.27
N TYR A 228 18.21 -0.54 23.26
CA TYR A 228 17.59 0.13 24.39
C TYR A 228 17.42 -0.80 25.61
N LEU A 229 16.85 -1.98 25.40
CA LEU A 229 16.59 -2.95 26.46
C LEU A 229 17.87 -3.58 27.02
N GLY A 230 18.92 -3.69 26.19
CA GLY A 230 20.23 -4.22 26.56
C GLY A 230 21.21 -3.19 27.13
N GLN A 231 20.81 -1.92 27.23
CA GLN A 231 21.71 -0.86 27.73
C GLN A 231 22.26 -1.23 29.11
N GLN A 232 23.52 -0.90 29.38
CA GLN A 232 24.19 -1.21 30.65
C GLN A 232 24.19 -2.73 31.00
N GLY A 233 24.06 -3.62 30.01
CA GLY A 233 24.05 -5.06 30.24
C GLY A 233 22.75 -5.58 30.87
N ARG A 234 21.66 -4.80 30.82
CA ARG A 234 20.35 -5.19 31.35
C ARG A 234 19.78 -6.37 30.56
N ARG A 235 19.13 -7.28 31.27
CA ARG A 235 18.44 -8.44 30.68
C ARG A 235 17.01 -8.08 30.33
N TYR A 236 16.47 -8.70 29.29
CA TYR A 236 15.08 -8.56 28.87
C TYR A 236 14.57 -9.88 28.28
N THR A 237 13.24 -10.05 28.24
CA THR A 237 12.57 -11.22 27.66
C THR A 237 12.20 -10.98 26.20
N ASP A 238 11.88 -12.05 25.47
CA ASP A 238 11.38 -11.94 24.09
C ASP A 238 10.05 -11.18 24.02
N VAL A 239 9.19 -11.32 25.04
CA VAL A 239 7.94 -10.55 25.15
C VAL A 239 8.23 -9.05 25.30
N GLN A 240 9.21 -8.68 26.13
CA GLN A 240 9.63 -7.28 26.27
C GLN A 240 10.19 -6.73 24.95
N LEU A 241 10.98 -7.55 24.23
CA LEU A 241 11.50 -7.19 22.92
C LEU A 241 10.37 -6.97 21.90
N ALA A 242 9.35 -7.84 21.88
CA ALA A 242 8.20 -7.72 20.98
C ALA A 242 7.42 -6.41 21.21
N HIS A 243 6.98 -6.17 22.46
CA HIS A 243 6.29 -4.93 22.84
C HIS A 243 7.11 -3.67 22.52
N GLU A 244 8.41 -3.68 22.83
CA GLU A 244 9.29 -2.55 22.57
C GLU A 244 9.48 -2.31 21.06
N THR A 245 9.55 -3.37 20.26
CA THR A 245 9.65 -3.29 18.80
C THR A 245 8.38 -2.72 18.19
N ILE A 246 7.20 -3.20 18.61
CA ILE A 246 5.90 -2.73 18.12
C ILE A 246 5.64 -1.28 18.54
N SER A 247 5.97 -0.92 19.79
CA SER A 247 5.86 0.47 20.24
C SER A 247 6.70 1.42 19.38
N ARG A 248 7.92 0.99 19.00
CA ARG A 248 8.82 1.75 18.11
C ARG A 248 8.37 1.80 16.66
N TRP A 249 7.59 0.83 16.20
CA TRP A 249 6.96 0.82 14.88
C TRP A 249 5.96 1.98 14.77
N ASN A 250 5.03 2.09 15.72
CA ASN A 250 4.05 3.18 15.74
C ASN A 250 4.66 4.52 16.15
N GLY A 251 5.58 4.49 17.11
CA GLY A 251 6.31 5.66 17.61
C GLY A 251 6.31 5.72 19.14
N GLY A 252 7.48 5.50 19.75
CA GLY A 252 7.69 5.55 21.19
C GLY A 252 8.62 4.47 21.71
N SER A 253 8.74 4.38 23.03
CA SER A 253 9.30 3.25 23.78
C SER A 253 8.18 2.63 24.62
N TYR A 254 8.23 1.31 24.83
CA TYR A 254 7.21 0.63 25.64
C TYR A 254 7.60 0.57 27.11
N HIS A 255 8.86 0.24 27.38
CA HIS A 255 9.35 0.02 28.73
C HIS A 255 10.11 1.22 29.27
N LYS A 256 10.12 1.32 30.60
CA LYS A 256 11.03 2.14 31.39
C LYS A 256 11.76 1.23 32.37
N TRP A 257 13.02 1.52 32.64
CA TRP A 257 13.76 0.78 33.64
C TRP A 257 13.42 1.29 35.03
N ASP A 258 13.07 0.38 35.93
CA ASP A 258 12.86 0.66 37.33
C ASP A 258 14.13 0.31 38.12
N GLU A 259 14.81 1.34 38.65
CA GLU A 259 16.05 1.18 39.41
C GLU A 259 15.82 0.50 40.78
N HIS A 260 14.60 0.52 41.32
CA HIS A 260 14.30 -0.11 42.60
C HIS A 260 14.16 -1.63 42.47
N THR A 261 13.44 -2.08 41.45
CA THR A 261 13.23 -3.52 41.19
C THR A 261 14.29 -4.11 40.25
N GLN A 262 15.11 -3.27 39.61
CA GLN A 262 16.06 -3.65 38.57
C GLN A 262 15.38 -4.44 37.44
N THR A 263 14.22 -3.97 36.99
CA THR A 263 13.46 -4.61 35.91
C THR A 263 12.94 -3.60 34.89
N TRP A 264 12.67 -4.09 33.68
CA TRP A 264 11.92 -3.35 32.68
C TRP A 264 10.43 -3.42 32.99
N VAL A 265 9.81 -2.28 33.23
CA VAL A 265 8.37 -2.15 33.50
C VAL A 265 7.68 -1.44 32.34
N ARG A 266 6.43 -1.82 32.04
CA ARG A 266 5.56 -1.07 31.11
C ARG A 266 5.50 0.37 31.58
N THR A 267 5.66 1.35 30.67
CA THR A 267 5.64 2.79 30.98
C THR A 267 4.40 3.14 31.83
N PRO A 268 4.56 3.36 33.15
CA PRO A 268 3.44 3.38 34.09
C PRO A 268 2.57 4.63 33.97
N GLU A 269 3.12 5.69 33.40
CA GLU A 269 2.46 6.98 33.23
C GLU A 269 1.48 6.97 32.04
N MET A 270 1.48 5.92 31.21
CA MET A 270 0.58 5.81 30.07
C MET A 270 -0.67 5.01 30.39
N LEU A 271 -1.80 5.70 30.43
CA LEU A 271 -3.13 5.11 30.49
C LEU A 271 -3.74 5.01 29.08
N CYS A 272 -4.01 3.80 28.60
CA CYS A 272 -4.50 3.59 27.23
C CYS A 272 -6.03 3.59 27.15
N ASP A 273 -6.57 4.16 26.07
CA ASP A 273 -8.01 4.12 25.81
C ASP A 273 -8.39 2.77 25.19
N PRO A 274 -9.16 1.91 25.90
CA PRO A 274 -9.52 0.59 25.40
C PRO A 274 -10.45 0.62 24.18
N GLN A 275 -11.08 1.77 23.89
CA GLN A 275 -11.96 1.93 22.73
C GLN A 275 -11.20 2.38 21.48
N THR A 276 -9.89 2.59 21.60
CA THR A 276 -9.02 3.00 20.49
C THR A 276 -7.85 2.03 20.37
N GLY A 277 -7.25 1.96 19.19
CA GLY A 277 -6.11 1.08 18.95
C GLY A 277 -4.75 1.68 19.33
N ASN A 278 -4.63 3.00 19.52
CA ASN A 278 -3.32 3.66 19.67
C ASN A 278 -3.34 4.99 20.44
N MET A 279 -4.44 5.33 21.10
CA MET A 279 -4.57 6.58 21.86
C MET A 279 -4.54 6.32 23.36
N GLY A 280 -4.07 7.31 24.10
CA GLY A 280 -4.07 7.29 25.55
C GLY A 280 -3.72 8.62 26.17
N TRP A 281 -3.52 8.60 27.48
CA TRP A 281 -3.30 9.75 28.32
C TRP A 281 -2.07 9.56 29.18
N ASP A 282 -1.27 10.62 29.24
CA ASP A 282 -0.17 10.72 30.19
C ASP A 282 -0.72 11.13 31.55
N THR A 283 -0.60 10.27 32.55
CA THR A 283 -1.06 10.53 33.93
C THR A 283 -0.15 11.50 34.67
N GLY A 284 1.03 11.83 34.12
CA GLY A 284 1.85 12.94 34.59
C GLY A 284 1.24 14.31 34.28
N VAL A 285 0.32 14.41 33.32
CA VAL A 285 -0.37 15.66 32.98
C VAL A 285 -1.45 15.95 34.03
N PRO A 286 -1.45 17.12 34.69
CA PRO A 286 -2.41 17.44 35.76
C PRO A 286 -3.88 17.23 35.38
N ALA A 287 -4.26 17.56 34.15
CA ALA A 287 -5.62 17.40 33.65
C ALA A 287 -6.07 15.92 33.51
N ASN A 288 -5.15 14.96 33.54
CA ASN A 288 -5.43 13.52 33.42
C ASN A 288 -5.35 12.79 34.77
N GLN A 289 -4.81 13.42 35.81
CA GLN A 289 -4.61 12.78 37.11
C GLN A 289 -5.93 12.39 37.77
N ASN A 290 -5.93 11.23 38.43
CA ASN A 290 -7.06 10.68 39.19
C ASN A 290 -8.36 10.52 38.39
N LYS A 291 -8.27 10.43 37.05
CA LYS A 291 -9.41 10.16 36.17
C LYS A 291 -9.34 8.74 35.64
N SER A 292 -10.50 8.12 35.51
CA SER A 292 -10.66 6.83 34.84
C SER A 292 -10.55 6.98 33.32
N THR A 293 -10.27 5.87 32.62
CA THR A 293 -10.30 5.81 31.15
C THR A 293 -11.66 6.24 30.58
N GLY A 294 -12.76 5.88 31.25
CA GLY A 294 -14.11 6.27 30.84
C GLY A 294 -14.34 7.78 30.90
N GLU A 295 -13.91 8.44 31.97
CA GLU A 295 -14.02 9.90 32.11
C GLU A 295 -13.20 10.64 31.05
N LEU A 296 -11.97 10.19 30.80
CA LEU A 296 -11.08 10.79 29.82
C LEU A 296 -11.58 10.56 28.39
N HIS A 297 -12.05 9.35 28.07
CA HIS A 297 -12.67 9.04 26.78
C HIS A 297 -13.87 9.96 26.51
N GLN A 298 -14.77 10.11 27.49
CA GLN A 298 -15.94 10.98 27.32
C GLN A 298 -15.56 12.45 27.12
N ARG A 299 -14.49 12.92 27.79
CA ARG A 299 -13.94 14.27 27.58
C ARG A 299 -13.44 14.46 26.15
N ASP A 300 -12.71 13.48 25.60
CA ASP A 300 -11.87 13.67 24.42
C ASP A 300 -12.42 13.08 23.12
N LYS A 301 -13.40 12.17 23.16
CA LYS A 301 -13.93 11.46 21.98
C LYS A 301 -14.38 12.39 20.84
N GLY A 302 -14.84 13.59 21.16
CA GLY A 302 -15.25 14.61 20.19
C GLY A 302 -14.08 15.24 19.42
N GLU A 303 -12.87 15.15 19.96
CA GLU A 303 -11.65 15.76 19.42
C GLU A 303 -10.81 14.76 18.59
N TYR A 304 -11.01 13.46 18.77
CA TYR A 304 -10.23 12.42 18.05
C TYR A 304 -10.30 12.56 16.53
N GLY A 305 -11.47 12.93 15.99
CA GLY A 305 -11.65 13.15 14.54
C GLY A 305 -10.79 14.28 13.98
N LYS A 306 -10.29 15.19 14.83
CA LYS A 306 -9.37 16.28 14.45
C LYS A 306 -7.90 15.84 14.45
N MET A 307 -7.63 14.57 14.76
CA MET A 307 -6.28 13.99 14.81
C MET A 307 -5.35 14.84 15.71
N ARG A 308 -4.09 15.07 15.31
CA ARG A 308 -3.15 15.89 16.09
C ARG A 308 -3.65 17.31 16.39
N ALA A 309 -4.55 17.87 15.58
CA ALA A 309 -5.12 19.20 15.83
C ALA A 309 -6.13 19.21 17.00
N GLY A 310 -6.65 18.04 17.40
CA GLY A 310 -7.51 17.88 18.59
C GLY A 310 -6.74 17.64 19.89
N GLN A 311 -5.40 17.58 19.85
CA GLN A 311 -4.56 17.41 21.03
C GLN A 311 -4.25 18.79 21.61
N THR A 312 -5.01 19.21 22.62
CA THR A 312 -4.91 20.54 23.22
C THR A 312 -4.62 20.45 24.71
N ALA A 313 -4.41 21.59 25.38
CA ALA A 313 -4.24 21.62 26.83
C ALA A 313 -5.48 21.12 27.59
N ASP A 314 -6.68 21.37 27.04
CA ASP A 314 -7.96 20.90 27.61
C ASP A 314 -8.25 19.43 27.26
N HIS A 315 -7.69 18.97 26.14
CA HIS A 315 -7.82 17.60 25.63
C HIS A 315 -6.44 16.95 25.40
N PRO A 316 -5.66 16.70 26.47
CA PRO A 316 -4.28 16.22 26.37
C PRO A 316 -4.20 14.69 26.19
N TRP A 317 -4.96 14.16 25.22
CA TRP A 317 -4.77 12.80 24.71
C TRP A 317 -3.62 12.80 23.69
N LYS A 318 -3.01 11.64 23.47
CA LYS A 318 -1.94 11.48 22.47
C LYS A 318 -1.96 10.13 21.80
N TYR A 319 -1.38 10.06 20.59
CA TYR A 319 -0.98 8.80 19.99
C TYR A 319 0.19 8.21 20.78
N SER A 320 0.17 6.90 21.03
CA SER A 320 1.14 6.24 21.89
C SER A 320 1.51 4.85 21.36
N GLY A 321 2.80 4.64 21.14
CA GLY A 321 3.34 3.31 20.85
C GLY A 321 3.08 2.30 21.97
N VAL A 322 2.97 2.73 23.23
CA VAL A 322 2.60 1.84 24.35
C VAL A 322 1.20 1.28 24.13
N CYS A 323 0.22 2.16 23.85
CA CYS A 323 -1.16 1.75 23.64
C CYS A 323 -1.34 0.95 22.36
N TYR A 324 -0.59 1.29 21.32
CA TYR A 324 -0.55 0.50 20.09
C TYR A 324 -0.01 -0.91 20.34
N ALA A 325 1.09 -1.05 21.09
CA ALA A 325 1.65 -2.36 21.41
C ALA A 325 0.71 -3.18 22.30
N ASP A 326 0.09 -2.58 23.32
CA ASP A 326 -0.93 -3.26 24.14
C ASP A 326 -2.09 -3.78 23.29
N HIS A 327 -2.55 -2.97 22.33
CA HIS A 327 -3.63 -3.35 21.43
C HIS A 327 -3.22 -4.48 20.49
N VAL A 328 -2.05 -4.39 19.84
CA VAL A 328 -1.57 -5.41 18.90
C VAL A 328 -1.29 -6.75 19.59
N GLU A 329 -0.74 -6.73 20.80
CA GLU A 329 -0.41 -7.96 21.54
C GLU A 329 -1.60 -8.52 22.33
N GLY A 330 -2.58 -7.69 22.69
CA GLY A 330 -3.83 -8.10 23.34
C GLY A 330 -4.97 -8.47 22.39
N SER A 331 -4.79 -8.30 21.09
CA SER A 331 -5.74 -8.74 20.06
C SER A 331 -5.47 -10.21 19.72
N GLU A 332 -6.04 -11.12 20.50
CA GLU A 332 -6.12 -12.56 20.14
C GLU A 332 -7.40 -12.86 19.35
#